data_AF-A0A380EN38-F1
#
_entry.id   AF-A0A380EN38-F1
#
_cell.length_a   1.000
_cell.length_b   1.000
_cell.length_c   1.000
_cell.angle_alpha   90.00
_cell.angle_beta   90.00
_cell.angle_gamma   90.00
#
_symmetry.space_group_name_H-M   'P 1'
#
loop_
_entity.id
_entity.type
_entity.pdbx_description
1 polymer ?
#
loop_
_entity_poly.entity_id
_entity_poly.type
_entity_poly.pdbx_seq_one_letter_code
_entity_poly.pdbx_strand_id
1 'polypeptide(L)'
;MLARVIQAMGAGVLMPLMQFTLFTLFSKEHRGFAMGLAGLVIQFAPAIGPTVTGLIIDQASWRVPFIIIVGIAILAFVFGLVSISSYNEVKYTKLDKRSVMYSTIGFGLMLYAFSSAGDLGFTSPIVIGALILSMVIIYLFIRRQFNITNALLNLRVFKNRTLHYVRLVQ
;
A
#
# COMPACT_ATOMS: atom_id res chain seq x y z
N MET A 1 1.44 10.89 17.54
CA MET A 1 1.33 11.13 16.08
C MET A 1 2.41 10.41 15.27
N LEU A 2 3.70 10.49 15.61
CA LEU A 2 4.76 9.80 14.88
C LEU A 2 4.53 8.29 14.69
N ALA A 3 4.09 7.58 15.74
CA ALA A 3 3.76 6.15 15.66
C ALA A 3 2.66 5.83 14.63
N ARG A 4 1.66 6.73 14.44
CA ARG A 4 0.60 6.57 13.44
C ARG A 4 1.13 6.75 12.03
N VAL A 5 2.05 7.69 11.82
CA VAL A 5 2.72 7.91 10.53
C VAL A 5 3.52 6.67 10.14
N ILE A 6 4.31 6.13 11.06
CA ILE A 6 5.11 4.92 10.83
C ILE A 6 4.20 3.72 10.51
N GLN A 7 3.10 3.54 11.26
CA GLN A 7 2.11 2.48 10.98
C GLN A 7 1.46 2.66 9.61
N ALA A 8 1.05 3.88 9.24
CA ALA A 8 0.43 4.14 7.95
C ALA A 8 1.38 3.85 6.78
N MET A 9 2.66 4.21 6.92
CA MET A 9 3.69 3.88 5.93
C MET A 9 3.86 2.36 5.79
N GLY A 10 3.97 1.65 6.92
CA GLY A 10 4.08 0.19 6.91
C GLY A 10 2.87 -0.49 6.27
N ALA A 11 1.66 -0.14 6.71
CA ALA A 11 0.42 -0.68 6.17
C ALA A 11 0.25 -0.41 4.66
N GLY A 12 0.60 0.81 4.21
CA GLY A 12 0.52 1.20 2.81
C GLY A 12 1.44 0.39 1.88
N VAL A 13 2.61 -0.04 2.38
CA VAL A 13 3.53 -0.89 1.61
C VAL A 13 3.17 -2.38 1.72
N LEU A 14 2.67 -2.82 2.88
CA LEU A 14 2.36 -4.23 3.13
C LEU A 14 1.22 -4.76 2.24
N MET A 15 0.18 -3.97 1.99
CA MET A 15 -0.96 -4.37 1.14
C MET A 15 -0.53 -4.82 -0.28
N PRO A 16 0.17 -3.97 -1.08
CA PRO A 16 0.60 -4.38 -2.41
C PRO A 16 1.67 -5.47 -2.38
N LEU A 17 2.53 -5.47 -1.36
CA LEU A 17 3.57 -6.50 -1.20
C LEU A 17 2.97 -7.88 -0.94
N MET A 18 1.95 -7.96 -0.08
CA MET A 18 1.21 -9.19 0.19
C MET A 18 0.57 -9.72 -1.10
N GLN A 19 -0.12 -8.85 -1.83
CA GLN A 19 -0.76 -9.21 -3.10
C GLN A 19 0.25 -9.73 -4.14
N PHE A 20 1.38 -9.04 -4.26
CA PHE A 20 2.48 -9.45 -5.16
C PHE A 20 3.08 -10.80 -4.75
N THR A 21 3.28 -11.00 -3.45
CA THR A 21 3.84 -12.25 -2.89
C THR A 21 2.91 -13.43 -3.17
N LEU A 22 1.60 -13.28 -2.93
CA LEU A 22 0.61 -14.30 -3.25
C LEU A 22 0.59 -14.64 -4.74
N PHE A 23 0.68 -13.65 -5.63
CA PHE A 23 0.75 -13.89 -7.07
C PHE A 23 2.03 -14.59 -7.53
N THR A 24 3.12 -14.38 -6.80
CA THR A 24 4.43 -14.96 -7.12
C THR A 24 4.54 -16.40 -6.60
N LEU A 25 4.00 -16.68 -5.41
CA LEU A 25 4.09 -17.99 -4.77
C LEU A 25 3.03 -18.98 -5.27
N PHE A 26 1.82 -18.52 -5.60
CA PHE A 26 0.73 -19.41 -6.01
C PHE A 26 0.53 -19.43 -7.53
N SER A 27 0.39 -20.64 -8.07
CA SER A 27 0.05 -20.88 -9.48
C SER A 27 -1.32 -20.28 -9.83
N LYS A 28 -1.53 -19.96 -11.11
CA LYS A 28 -2.70 -19.21 -11.60
C LYS A 28 -4.03 -19.75 -11.05
N GLU A 29 -4.17 -21.07 -11.02
CA GLU A 29 -5.35 -21.82 -10.59
C GLU A 29 -5.65 -21.66 -9.09
N HIS A 30 -4.62 -21.55 -8.26
CA HIS A 30 -4.74 -21.51 -6.79
C HIS A 30 -4.78 -20.09 -6.22
N ARG A 31 -4.54 -19.06 -7.05
CA ARG A 31 -4.57 -17.65 -6.62
C ARG A 31 -5.91 -17.24 -6.03
N GLY A 32 -7.02 -17.69 -6.60
CA GLY A 32 -8.36 -17.36 -6.10
C GLY A 32 -8.59 -17.87 -4.68
N PHE A 33 -8.20 -19.12 -4.41
CA PHE A 33 -8.27 -19.71 -3.07
C PHE A 33 -7.34 -19.00 -2.08
N ALA A 34 -6.08 -18.75 -2.45
CA ALA A 34 -5.12 -18.07 -1.60
C ALA A 34 -5.54 -16.62 -1.26
N MET A 35 -6.03 -15.88 -2.26
CA MET A 35 -6.56 -14.52 -2.05
C MET A 35 -7.85 -14.54 -1.23
N GLY A 36 -8.72 -15.54 -1.42
CA GLY A 36 -9.93 -15.73 -0.63
C GLY A 36 -9.64 -16.00 0.85
N LEU A 37 -8.67 -16.88 1.14
CA LEU A 37 -8.22 -17.16 2.50
C LEU A 37 -7.59 -15.92 3.15
N ALA A 38 -6.70 -15.22 2.43
CA ALA A 38 -6.10 -13.98 2.91
C ALA A 38 -7.17 -12.91 3.20
N GLY A 39 -8.13 -12.75 2.28
CA GLY A 39 -9.27 -11.84 2.45
C GLY A 39 -10.12 -12.18 3.67
N LEU A 40 -10.41 -13.47 3.89
CA LEU A 40 -11.15 -13.94 5.08
C LEU A 40 -10.44 -13.48 6.35
N VAL A 41 -9.13 -13.73 6.47
CA VAL A 41 -8.35 -13.34 7.66
C VAL A 41 -8.36 -11.82 7.86
N ILE A 42 -8.18 -11.04 6.78
CA ILE A 42 -8.18 -9.57 6.84
C ILE A 42 -9.53 -9.02 7.28
N GLN A 43 -10.64 -9.60 6.83
CA GLN A 43 -12.00 -9.15 7.20
C GLN A 43 -12.43 -9.66 8.57
N PHE A 44 -11.91 -10.80 9.01
CA PHE A 44 -12.19 -11.38 10.31
C PHE A 44 -11.58 -10.56 11.45
N ALA A 45 -10.36 -10.03 11.25
CA ALA A 45 -9.67 -9.21 12.23
C ALA A 45 -10.49 -7.99 12.73
N PRO A 46 -11.05 -7.12 11.87
CA PRO A 46 -11.90 -6.00 12.30
C PRO A 46 -13.29 -6.44 12.78
N ALA A 47 -13.79 -7.62 12.39
CA ALA A 47 -15.07 -8.13 12.87
C ALA A 47 -15.00 -8.51 14.36
N ILE A 48 -13.91 -9.17 14.78
CA ILE A 48 -13.70 -9.60 16.16
C ILE A 48 -12.98 -8.55 17.01
N GLY A 49 -12.15 -7.72 16.36
CA GLY A 49 -11.30 -6.74 17.02
C GLY A 49 -12.01 -5.89 18.08
N PRO A 50 -13.09 -5.17 17.75
CA PRO A 50 -13.81 -4.32 18.71
C PRO A 50 -14.44 -5.11 19.86
N THR A 51 -15.00 -6.29 19.59
CA THR A 51 -15.63 -7.12 20.62
C THR A 51 -14.60 -7.59 21.64
N VAL A 52 -13.48 -8.14 21.18
CA VAL A 52 -12.42 -8.64 22.06
C VAL A 52 -11.73 -7.49 22.80
N THR A 53 -11.41 -6.41 22.09
CA THR A 53 -10.76 -5.26 22.74
C THR A 53 -11.69 -4.53 23.72
N GLY A 54 -12.99 -4.45 23.45
CA GLY A 54 -13.98 -3.90 24.39
C GLY A 54 -14.00 -4.68 25.71
N LEU A 55 -14.14 -6.01 25.65
CA LEU A 55 -14.14 -6.87 26.84
C LEU A 55 -12.85 -6.74 27.67
N ILE A 56 -11.69 -6.62 27.01
CA ILE A 56 -10.40 -6.44 27.67
C ILE A 56 -10.31 -5.08 28.37
N ILE A 57 -10.84 -4.02 27.74
CA ILE A 57 -10.85 -2.69 28.33
C ILE A 57 -11.75 -2.64 29.55
N ASP A 58 -12.93 -3.28 29.48
CA ASP A 58 -13.91 -3.32 30.57
C ASP A 58 -13.39 -4.06 31.81
N GLN A 59 -12.59 -5.12 31.63
CA GLN A 59 -12.11 -5.97 32.73
C GLN A 59 -10.72 -5.59 33.24
N ALA A 60 -9.88 -4.99 32.40
CA ALA A 60 -8.49 -4.70 32.73
C ALA A 60 -8.17 -3.21 32.55
N SER A 61 -7.52 -2.86 31.44
CA SER A 61 -7.06 -1.50 31.19
C SER A 61 -6.90 -1.25 29.70
N TRP A 62 -7.09 0.01 29.29
CA TRP A 62 -6.90 0.47 27.91
C TRP A 62 -5.52 0.16 27.32
N ARG A 63 -4.50 -0.09 28.16
CA ARG A 63 -3.13 -0.41 27.73
C ARG A 63 -2.96 -1.85 27.25
N VAL A 64 -3.78 -2.78 27.73
CA VAL A 64 -3.61 -4.23 27.47
C VAL A 64 -3.74 -4.57 25.99
N PRO A 65 -4.72 -4.06 25.23
CA PRO A 65 -4.80 -4.29 23.78
C PRO A 65 -3.54 -3.87 23.01
N PHE A 66 -2.91 -2.76 23.40
CA PHE A 66 -1.67 -2.29 22.76
C PHE A 66 -0.51 -3.25 23.01
N ILE A 67 -0.39 -3.78 24.23
CA ILE A 67 0.66 -4.74 24.58
C ILE A 67 0.48 -6.03 23.78
N ILE A 68 -0.75 -6.52 23.66
CA ILE A 68 -1.08 -7.72 22.87
C ILE A 68 -0.70 -7.52 21.39
N ILE A 69 -1.10 -6.40 20.78
CA ILE A 69 -0.78 -6.10 19.38
C ILE A 69 0.73 -6.02 19.17
N VAL A 70 1.47 -5.38 20.08
CA VAL A 70 2.93 -5.31 20.01
C VAL A 70 3.56 -6.70 20.11
N GLY A 71 3.08 -7.55 21.02
CA GLY A 71 3.55 -8.94 21.14
C GLY A 71 3.34 -9.75 19.87
N ILE A 72 2.13 -9.68 19.28
CA ILE A 72 1.82 -10.34 18.00
C ILE A 72 2.71 -9.80 16.88
N ALA A 73 2.93 -8.49 16.81
CA ALA A 73 3.80 -7.87 15.80
C ALA A 73 5.26 -8.35 15.91
N ILE A 74 5.78 -8.48 17.13
CA ILE A 74 7.14 -9.01 17.36
C ILE A 74 7.21 -10.48 16.94
N LEU A 75 6.24 -11.31 17.31
CA LEU A 75 6.21 -12.72 16.90
C LEU A 75 6.14 -12.87 15.38
N ALA A 76 5.29 -12.10 14.72
CA ALA A 76 5.17 -12.09 13.26
C ALA A 76 6.48 -11.62 12.59
N PHE A 77 7.15 -10.62 13.17
CA PHE A 77 8.43 -10.12 12.67
C PHE A 77 9.53 -11.18 12.79
N VAL A 78 9.66 -11.84 13.95
CA VAL A 78 10.63 -12.92 14.17
C VAL A 78 10.36 -14.10 13.23
N PHE A 79 9.09 -14.51 13.10
CA PHE A 79 8.70 -15.57 12.18
C PHE A 79 9.03 -15.22 10.73
N GLY A 80 8.78 -13.97 10.33
CA GLY A 80 9.16 -13.46 9.01
C GLY A 80 10.66 -13.56 8.75
N LEU A 81 11.51 -13.23 9.73
CA LEU A 81 12.97 -13.34 9.59
C LEU A 81 13.46 -14.78 9.40
N VAL A 82 12.79 -15.76 10.01
CA VAL A 82 13.21 -17.17 9.95
C VAL A 82 12.59 -17.90 8.76
N SER A 83 11.33 -17.61 8.41
CA SER A 83 10.59 -18.33 7.36
C SER A 83 10.74 -17.74 5.96
N ILE A 84 11.04 -16.44 5.81
CA ILE A 84 11.31 -15.84 4.50
C ILE A 84 12.73 -16.23 4.08
N SER A 85 12.84 -17.37 3.42
CA SER A 85 14.05 -17.75 2.71
C SER A 85 14.11 -17.00 1.37
N SER A 86 15.30 -16.51 1.01
CA SER A 86 15.53 -15.68 -0.19
C SER A 86 15.55 -16.55 -1.45
N TYR A 87 14.41 -17.09 -1.85
CA TYR A 87 14.30 -17.96 -3.04
C TYR A 87 14.40 -17.20 -4.38
N ASN A 88 14.29 -15.86 -4.35
CA ASN A 88 14.36 -15.02 -5.55
C ASN A 88 15.68 -14.23 -5.57
N GLU A 89 16.40 -14.28 -6.70
CA GLU A 89 17.52 -13.37 -6.96
C GLU A 89 17.02 -11.93 -6.81
N VAL A 90 17.62 -11.19 -5.88
CA VAL A 90 17.33 -9.77 -5.68
C VAL A 90 17.82 -9.03 -6.93
N LYS A 91 16.93 -8.79 -7.90
CA LYS A 91 17.21 -7.88 -9.01
C LYS A 91 17.34 -6.48 -8.43
N TYR A 92 18.59 -6.01 -8.31
CA TYR A 92 18.91 -4.63 -7.94
C TYR A 92 18.47 -3.66 -9.04
N THR A 93 17.18 -3.37 -9.09
CA THR A 93 16.67 -2.25 -9.88
C THR A 93 17.05 -0.96 -9.17
N LYS A 94 17.90 -0.14 -9.80
CA LYS A 94 18.24 1.20 -9.29
C LYS A 94 16.97 2.07 -9.29
N LEU A 95 16.36 2.21 -8.12
CA LEU A 95 15.27 3.14 -7.85
C LEU A 95 15.72 4.57 -8.17
N ASP A 96 15.04 5.24 -9.11
CA ASP A 96 15.28 6.67 -9.37
C ASP A 96 14.73 7.50 -8.20
N LYS A 97 15.63 7.90 -7.28
CA LYS A 97 15.31 8.73 -6.10
C LYS A 97 14.55 10.01 -6.45
N ARG A 98 14.79 10.61 -7.62
CA ARG A 98 14.08 11.83 -8.06
C ARG A 98 12.62 11.52 -8.41
N SER A 99 12.40 10.39 -9.06
CA SER A 99 11.04 9.91 -9.37
C SER A 99 10.25 9.57 -8.11
N VAL A 100 10.89 8.95 -7.12
CA VAL A 100 10.27 8.72 -5.79
C VAL A 100 9.84 10.05 -5.19
N MET A 101 10.74 11.04 -5.14
CA MET A 101 10.43 12.36 -4.56
C MET A 101 9.25 13.05 -5.25
N TYR A 102 9.21 13.06 -6.59
CA TYR A 102 8.06 13.64 -7.31
C TYR A 102 6.76 12.88 -7.04
N SER A 103 6.79 11.54 -6.97
CA SER A 103 5.60 10.76 -6.65
C SER A 103 5.09 11.04 -5.23
N THR A 104 5.98 11.06 -4.23
CA THR A 104 5.60 11.28 -2.84
C THR A 104 5.03 12.68 -2.65
N ILE A 105 5.66 13.70 -3.23
CA ILE A 105 5.19 15.09 -3.13
C ILE A 105 3.90 15.28 -3.93
N GLY A 106 3.83 14.78 -5.16
CA GLY A 106 2.66 14.93 -6.03
C GLY A 106 1.42 14.26 -5.45
N PHE A 107 1.51 12.98 -5.08
CA PHE A 107 0.39 12.26 -4.46
C PHE A 107 0.10 12.77 -3.04
N GLY A 108 1.13 13.17 -2.28
CA GLY A 108 0.94 13.74 -0.94
C GLY A 108 0.17 15.06 -0.97
N LEU A 109 0.51 15.96 -1.89
CA LEU A 109 -0.23 17.22 -2.11
C LEU A 109 -1.65 16.96 -2.60
N MET A 110 -1.84 15.98 -3.48
CA MET A 110 -3.18 15.64 -3.97
C MET A 110 -4.05 15.08 -2.83
N LEU A 111 -3.50 14.19 -2.00
CA LEU A 111 -4.19 13.67 -0.82
C LEU A 111 -4.53 14.79 0.18
N TYR A 112 -3.58 15.71 0.41
CA TYR A 112 -3.81 16.88 1.25
C TYR A 112 -4.93 17.78 0.71
N ALA A 113 -4.96 18.01 -0.60
CA ALA A 113 -5.98 18.83 -1.22
C ALA A 113 -7.37 18.20 -1.08
N PHE A 114 -7.51 16.89 -1.30
CA PHE A 114 -8.78 16.18 -1.08
C PHE A 114 -9.19 16.13 0.38
N SER A 115 -8.23 15.91 1.29
CA SER A 115 -8.51 15.95 2.74
C SER A 115 -9.00 17.34 3.17
N SER A 116 -8.35 18.40 2.68
CA SER A 116 -8.69 19.78 3.01
C SER A 116 -9.98 20.24 2.33
N ALA A 117 -10.35 19.65 1.19
CA ALA A 117 -11.62 19.93 0.51
C ALA A 117 -12.82 19.48 1.34
N GLY A 118 -12.66 18.44 2.18
CA GLY A 118 -13.70 17.99 3.11
C GLY A 118 -14.05 19.03 4.17
N ASP A 119 -13.04 19.77 4.65
CA ASP A 119 -13.20 20.77 5.73
C ASP A 119 -13.45 22.18 5.18
N LEU A 120 -12.68 22.61 4.17
CA LEU A 120 -12.67 23.98 3.63
C LEU A 120 -13.54 24.17 2.38
N GLY A 121 -14.05 23.08 1.81
CA GLY A 121 -14.78 23.07 0.54
C GLY A 121 -13.88 23.14 -0.70
N PHE A 122 -14.39 22.61 -1.81
CA PHE A 122 -13.67 22.53 -3.10
C PHE A 122 -13.40 23.90 -3.74
N THR A 123 -14.08 24.95 -3.30
CA THR A 123 -13.94 26.32 -3.82
C THR A 123 -12.86 27.12 -3.08
N SER A 124 -12.28 26.58 -2.01
CA SER A 124 -11.22 27.25 -1.26
C SER A 124 -9.97 27.47 -2.15
N PRO A 125 -9.40 28.69 -2.20
CA PRO A 125 -8.18 28.98 -2.94
C PRO A 125 -7.01 28.07 -2.54
N ILE A 126 -6.97 27.62 -1.29
CA ILE A 126 -5.94 26.71 -0.76
C ILE A 126 -6.08 25.32 -1.41
N VAL A 127 -7.31 24.81 -1.52
CA VAL A 127 -7.62 23.51 -2.11
C VAL A 127 -7.34 23.53 -3.61
N ILE A 128 -7.78 24.58 -4.31
CA ILE A 128 -7.55 24.75 -5.76
C ILE A 128 -6.05 24.89 -6.05
N GLY A 129 -5.33 25.70 -5.27
CA GLY A 129 -3.88 25.87 -5.41
C GLY A 129 -3.13 24.55 -5.19
N ALA A 130 -3.48 23.81 -4.14
CA ALA A 130 -2.89 22.50 -3.86
C ALA A 130 -3.20 21.46 -4.95
N LEU A 131 -4.43 21.44 -5.48
CA LEU A 131 -4.80 20.58 -6.61
C LEU A 131 -3.99 20.89 -7.87
N ILE A 132 -3.94 22.15 -8.29
CA ILE A 132 -3.19 22.57 -9.48
C ILE A 132 -1.71 22.20 -9.31
N LEU A 133 -1.12 22.52 -8.17
CA LEU A 133 0.29 22.21 -7.89
C LEU A 133 0.55 20.69 -7.93
N SER A 134 -0.32 19.89 -7.30
CA SER A 134 -0.20 18.43 -7.33
C SER A 134 -0.29 17.89 -8.76
N MET A 135 -1.19 18.43 -9.58
CA MET A 135 -1.39 18.01 -10.97
C MET A 135 -0.17 18.31 -11.84
N VAL A 136 0.45 19.48 -11.65
CA VAL A 136 1.71 19.85 -12.34
C VAL A 136 2.85 18.90 -11.95
N ILE A 137 3.02 18.61 -10.66
CA ILE A 137 4.08 17.72 -10.18
C ILE A 137 3.88 16.29 -10.68
N ILE A 138 2.64 15.79 -10.67
CA ILE A 138 2.30 14.47 -11.20
C ILE A 138 2.51 14.41 -12.72
N TYR A 139 2.16 15.47 -13.46
CA TYR A 139 2.42 15.54 -14.89
C TYR A 139 3.93 15.46 -15.21
N LEU A 140 4.77 16.19 -14.47
CA LEU A 140 6.23 16.12 -14.60
C LEU A 140 6.75 14.72 -14.25
N PHE A 141 6.23 14.09 -13.20
CA PHE A 141 6.54 12.71 -12.83
C PHE A 141 6.21 11.73 -13.97
N ILE A 142 5.01 11.82 -14.55
CA ILE A 142 4.56 10.96 -15.65
C ILE A 142 5.46 11.12 -16.87
N ARG A 143 5.74 12.35 -17.33
CA ARG A 143 6.65 12.58 -18.48
C ARG A 143 8.03 12.00 -18.21
N ARG A 144 8.54 12.13 -16.99
CA ARG A 144 9.83 11.57 -16.59
C ARG A 144 9.82 10.03 -16.60
N GLN A 145 8.76 9.40 -16.12
CA GLN A 145 8.62 7.93 -16.13
C GLN A 145 8.67 7.33 -17.54
N PHE A 146 8.16 8.03 -18.56
CA PHE A 146 8.25 7.56 -19.96
C PHE A 146 9.68 7.54 -20.52
N ASN A 147 10.54 8.46 -20.07
CA ASN A 147 11.93 8.59 -20.54
C ASN A 147 12.95 7.74 -19.76
N ILE A 148 12.55 7.17 -18.63
CA ILE A 148 13.46 6.36 -17.79
C ILE A 148 13.34 4.87 -18.16
N THR A 149 14.49 4.20 -18.27
CA THR A 149 14.60 2.76 -18.56
C THR A 149 14.16 1.88 -17.38
N ASN A 150 14.40 2.32 -16.14
CA ASN A 150 13.95 1.67 -14.89
C ASN A 150 12.76 2.43 -14.28
N ALA A 151 11.63 2.43 -15.00
CA ALA A 151 10.41 3.10 -14.53
C ALA A 151 9.84 2.38 -13.29
N LEU A 152 9.50 3.15 -12.26
CA LEU A 152 8.81 2.68 -11.05
C LEU A 152 7.40 2.17 -11.38
N LEU A 153 6.77 2.85 -12.34
CA LEU A 153 5.49 2.46 -12.90
C LEU A 153 5.71 2.17 -14.37
N ASN A 154 5.51 0.92 -14.80
CA ASN A 154 5.62 0.57 -16.22
C ASN A 154 4.38 1.08 -16.99
N LEU A 155 4.33 2.39 -17.24
CA LEU A 155 3.28 3.06 -18.00
C LEU A 155 3.19 2.58 -19.46
N ARG A 156 4.20 1.83 -19.95
CA ARG A 156 4.20 1.25 -21.30
C ARG A 156 3.17 0.12 -21.44
N VAL A 157 2.71 -0.48 -20.34
CA VAL A 157 1.65 -1.49 -20.36
C VAL A 157 0.32 -0.88 -20.81
N PHE A 158 0.03 0.37 -20.45
CA PHE A 158 -1.15 1.11 -20.92
C PHE A 158 -1.07 1.51 -22.41
N LYS A 159 0.12 1.43 -23.04
CA LYS A 159 0.30 1.69 -24.47
C LYS A 159 -0.02 0.46 -25.33
N ASN A 160 0.01 -0.74 -24.75
CA ASN A 160 -0.36 -1.96 -25.48
C ASN A 160 -1.88 -2.16 -25.46
N ARG A 161 -2.52 -1.90 -26.61
CA ARG A 161 -3.92 -2.30 -26.91
C ARG A 161 -4.13 -3.83 -26.88
N THR A 162 -3.07 -4.62 -26.74
CA THR A 162 -3.06 -6.09 -26.77
C THR A 162 -3.35 -6.75 -25.41
N LEU A 163 -4.08 -6.08 -24.52
CA LEU A 163 -4.58 -6.66 -23.25
C LEU A 163 -6.05 -7.10 -23.33
N HIS A 164 -6.64 -7.13 -24.54
CA HIS A 164 -7.95 -7.75 -24.76
C HIS A 164 -7.90 -9.24 -25.14
N TYR A 165 -6.77 -9.75 -25.68
CA TYR A 165 -6.73 -11.11 -26.25
C TYR A 165 -6.13 -12.20 -25.34
N VAL A 166 -5.32 -11.83 -24.34
CA VAL A 166 -4.59 -12.83 -23.52
C VAL A 166 -5.47 -13.48 -22.43
N ARG A 167 -6.78 -13.24 -22.43
CA ARG A 167 -7.74 -13.87 -21.50
C ARG A 167 -8.62 -14.96 -22.13
N LEU A 168 -8.45 -15.31 -23.40
CA LEU A 168 -9.22 -16.41 -24.02
C LEU A 168 -8.44 -17.71 -24.23
N VAL A 169 -7.12 -17.73 -24.04
CA VAL A 169 -6.33 -18.97 -24.07
C VAL A 169 -5.17 -18.85 -23.07
N GLN A 170 -5.12 -19.75 -22.08
CA GLN A 170 -4.11 -19.99 -21.02
C GLN A 170 -4.37 -19.46 -19.60
#